data_AF-A0A7J2UAC5-F1
#
_entry.id   AF-A0A7J2UAC5-F1
#
_cell.length_a   1.000
_cell.length_b   1.000
_cell.length_c   1.000
_cell.angle_alpha   90.00
_cell.angle_beta   90.00
_cell.angle_gamma   90.00
#
_symmetry.space_group_name_H-M   'P 1'
#
loop_
_entity.id
_entity.type
_entity.pdbx_description
1 polymer ?
#
loop_
_entity_poly.entity_id
_entity_poly.type
_entity_poly.pdbx_seq_one_letter_code
_entity_poly.pdbx_strand_id
1 'polypeptide(L)'
;MFEKFKVRVHSVPIDVDGEQITIHLRELPFEVVARNYENDNQADVMLKFVVASLCNENGEPIFANEEEGLKEVSSWRFDVMNKIAAKVVEINRLEPVPLNTTNPD
;
A
#
# COMPACT_ATOMS: atom_id res chain seq x y z
N MET A 1 -16.78 -12.92 -20.61
CA MET A 1 -17.59 -12.05 -19.72
C MET A 1 -16.73 -11.86 -18.47
N PHE A 2 -15.88 -10.84 -18.44
CA PHE A 2 -15.04 -10.57 -17.27
C PHE A 2 -15.98 -10.01 -16.20
N GLU A 3 -16.38 -10.86 -15.25
CA GLU A 3 -16.94 -10.38 -14.00
C GLU A 3 -16.02 -9.27 -13.51
N LYS A 4 -16.57 -8.06 -13.42
CA LYS A 4 -15.94 -6.96 -12.71
C LYS A 4 -15.72 -7.48 -11.30
N PHE A 5 -14.53 -8.03 -11.03
CA PHE A 5 -14.06 -8.28 -9.68
C PHE A 5 -14.20 -6.93 -8.98
N LYS A 6 -15.26 -6.77 -8.17
CA LYS A 6 -15.44 -5.58 -7.36
C LYS A 6 -14.22 -5.56 -6.45
N VAL A 7 -13.31 -4.65 -6.75
CA VAL A 7 -12.14 -4.43 -5.91
C VAL A 7 -12.67 -4.08 -4.53
N ARG A 8 -12.32 -4.88 -3.53
CA ARG A 8 -12.79 -4.67 -2.16
C ARG A 8 -12.00 -3.51 -1.57
N VAL A 9 -12.73 -2.55 -1.01
CA VAL A 9 -12.19 -1.39 -0.32
C VAL A 9 -12.33 -1.61 1.17
N HIS A 10 -11.25 -1.33 1.90
CA HIS A 10 -11.13 -1.47 3.35
C HIS A 10 -10.89 -0.08 3.95
N SER A 11 -11.73 0.32 4.90
CA SER A 11 -11.53 1.54 5.68
C SER A 11 -10.63 1.24 6.86
N VAL A 12 -9.48 1.89 6.93
CA VAL A 12 -8.46 1.69 7.97
C VAL A 12 -8.34 2.97 8.80
N PRO A 13 -8.68 2.93 10.10
CA PRO A 13 -8.41 4.03 11.01
C PRO A 13 -6.93 4.07 11.37
N ILE A 14 -6.30 5.24 11.26
CA ILE A 14 -4.90 5.47 11.59
C ILE A 14 -4.81 6.69 12.49
N ASP A 15 -4.07 6.55 13.58
CA ASP A 15 -3.72 7.68 14.44
C ASP A 15 -2.51 8.44 13.89
N VAL A 16 -2.71 9.73 13.65
CA VAL A 16 -1.71 10.71 13.22
C VAL A 16 -1.79 11.90 14.18
N ASP A 17 -0.75 12.09 14.97
CA ASP A 17 -0.65 13.21 15.94
C ASP A 17 -1.82 13.29 16.95
N GLY A 18 -2.38 12.13 17.32
CA GLY A 18 -3.53 12.05 18.24
C GLY A 18 -4.88 12.32 17.57
N GLU A 19 -4.90 12.49 16.25
CA GLU A 19 -6.11 12.54 15.44
C GLU A 19 -6.30 11.22 14.68
N GLN A 20 -7.50 10.65 14.74
CA GLN A 20 -7.83 9.45 13.99
C GLN A 20 -8.32 9.81 12.59
N ILE A 21 -7.48 9.56 11.59
CA ILE A 21 -7.85 9.68 10.18
C ILE A 21 -8.30 8.32 9.64
N THR A 22 -9.27 8.32 8.73
CA THR A 22 -9.67 7.10 8.02
C THR A 22 -9.07 7.12 6.62
N ILE A 23 -8.25 6.13 6.30
CA ILE A 23 -7.75 5.91 4.94
C ILE A 23 -8.51 4.75 4.29
N HIS A 24 -8.56 4.73 2.96
CA HIS A 24 -9.18 3.64 2.22
C HIS A 24 -8.12 2.89 1.40
N LEU A 25 -8.10 1.57 1.57
CA LEU A 25 -7.18 0.67 0.89
C LEU A 25 -7.96 -0.34 0.08
N ARG A 26 -7.62 -0.48 -1.20
CA ARG A 26 -8.20 -1.50 -2.06
C ARG A 26 -7.28 -2.71 -2.19
N GLU A 27 -7.87 -3.88 -2.37
CA GLU A 27 -7.13 -5.08 -2.76
C GLU A 27 -6.44 -4.88 -4.12
N LEU A 28 -5.18 -5.29 -4.22
CA LEU A 28 -4.38 -5.20 -5.42
C LEU A 28 -4.70 -6.38 -6.34
N PRO A 29 -4.84 -6.14 -7.67
CA PRO A 29 -4.90 -7.23 -8.64
C PRO A 29 -3.63 -8.08 -8.57
N PHE A 30 -3.78 -9.40 -8.77
CA PHE A 30 -2.66 -10.34 -8.77
C PHE A 30 -1.52 -9.91 -9.73
N GLU A 31 -1.86 -9.35 -10.89
CA GLU A 31 -0.89 -8.85 -11.88
C GLU A 31 0.01 -7.74 -11.30
N VAL A 32 -0.54 -6.86 -10.45
CA VAL A 32 0.21 -5.77 -9.80
C VAL A 32 1.18 -6.33 -8.77
N VAL A 33 0.74 -7.34 -8.01
CA VAL A 33 1.58 -8.02 -7.01
C VAL A 33 2.73 -8.75 -7.71
N ALA A 34 2.42 -9.58 -8.71
CA ALA A 34 3.41 -10.38 -9.44
C ALA A 34 4.49 -9.53 -10.13
N ARG A 35 4.10 -8.43 -10.81
CA ARG A 35 5.05 -7.54 -11.50
C ARG A 35 6.08 -6.89 -10.57
N ASN A 36 5.72 -6.66 -9.32
CA ASN A 36 6.60 -5.97 -8.37
C ASN A 36 7.40 -6.93 -7.48
N TYR A 37 7.03 -8.22 -7.41
CA TYR A 37 7.78 -9.22 -6.65
C TYR A 37 9.16 -9.54 -7.25
N GLU A 38 9.39 -9.24 -8.53
CA GLU A 38 10.67 -9.45 -9.22
C GLU A 38 11.70 -8.34 -8.97
N ASN A 39 11.38 -7.35 -8.14
CA ASN A 39 12.24 -6.20 -7.89
C ASN A 39 13.07 -6.40 -6.60
N ASP A 40 14.40 -6.26 -6.72
CA ASP A 40 15.35 -6.51 -5.63
C ASP A 40 15.25 -5.52 -4.46
N ASN A 41 14.67 -4.33 -4.68
CA ASN A 41 14.47 -3.34 -3.62
C ASN A 41 13.08 -3.44 -3.00
N GLN A 42 12.99 -4.16 -1.88
CA GLN A 42 11.72 -4.38 -1.18
C GLN A 42 11.07 -3.13 -0.61
N ALA A 43 11.86 -2.11 -0.23
CA ALA A 43 11.30 -0.85 0.26
C ALA A 43 10.57 -0.10 -0.86
N ASP A 44 11.12 -0.12 -2.07
CA ASP A 44 10.50 0.45 -3.27
C ASP A 44 9.23 -0.32 -3.66
N VAL A 45 9.26 -1.65 -3.57
CA VAL A 45 8.08 -2.51 -3.81
C VAL A 45 6.95 -2.20 -2.84
N MET A 46 7.27 -2.06 -1.55
CA MET A 46 6.25 -1.73 -0.55
C MET A 46 5.64 -0.35 -0.76
N LEU A 47 6.45 0.65 -1.12
CA LEU A 47 5.94 1.98 -1.50
C LEU A 47 5.00 1.90 -2.69
N LYS A 48 5.35 1.13 -3.73
CA LYS A 48 4.50 0.90 -4.90
C LYS A 48 3.18 0.21 -4.53
N PHE A 49 3.20 -0.76 -3.64
CA PHE A 49 1.98 -1.42 -3.15
C PHE A 49 1.09 -0.49 -2.35
N VAL A 50 1.68 0.37 -1.50
CA VAL A 50 0.92 1.39 -0.78
C VAL A 50 0.25 2.36 -1.77
N VAL A 51 1.00 2.90 -2.72
CA VAL A 51 0.47 3.80 -3.76
C VAL A 51 -0.65 3.15 -4.56
N ALA A 52 -0.46 1.89 -4.99
CA ALA A 52 -1.46 1.17 -5.79
C ALA A 52 -2.72 0.80 -4.99
N SER A 53 -2.60 0.64 -3.67
CA SER A 53 -3.71 0.29 -2.76
C SER A 53 -4.49 1.52 -2.29
N LEU A 54 -3.84 2.67 -2.19
CA LEU A 54 -4.51 3.90 -1.73
C LEU A 54 -5.60 4.33 -2.71
N CYS A 55 -6.80 4.50 -2.17
CA CYS A 55 -7.99 4.83 -2.94
C CYS A 55 -8.95 5.71 -2.13
N ASN A 56 -10.00 6.20 -2.77
CA ASN A 56 -11.13 6.82 -2.08
C ASN A 56 -12.15 5.77 -1.62
N GLU A 57 -13.23 6.20 -0.98
CA GLU A 57 -14.33 5.34 -0.51
C GLU A 57 -15.00 4.51 -1.61
N ASN A 58 -14.89 4.93 -2.87
CA ASN A 58 -15.43 4.25 -4.05
C ASN A 58 -14.42 3.28 -4.68
N GLY A 59 -13.19 3.20 -4.17
CA GLY A 59 -12.12 2.35 -4.69
C GLY A 59 -11.35 2.95 -5.88
N GLU A 60 -11.56 4.23 -6.16
CA GLU A 60 -10.85 4.96 -7.21
C GLU A 60 -9.47 5.39 -6.67
N PRO A 61 -8.38 5.28 -7.45
CA PRO A 61 -7.07 5.75 -7.04
C PRO A 61 -7.09 7.23 -6.63
N ILE A 62 -6.36 7.58 -5.56
CA ILE A 62 -6.23 8.99 -5.12
C ILE A 62 -5.14 9.77 -5.85
N PHE A 63 -4.21 9.06 -6.51
CA PHE A 63 -3.12 9.66 -7.29
C PHE A 63 -3.42 9.55 -8.79
N ALA A 64 -3.02 10.54 -9.58
CA ALA A 64 -3.23 10.51 -11.02
C ALA A 64 -2.31 9.48 -11.71
N ASN A 65 -1.15 9.20 -11.12
CA ASN A 65 -0.18 8.21 -11.61
C ASN A 65 0.74 7.70 -10.49
N GLU A 66 1.51 6.65 -10.80
CA GLU A 66 2.44 6.02 -9.84
C GLU A 66 3.55 6.97 -9.37
N GLU A 67 4.11 7.79 -10.26
CA GLU A 67 5.21 8.72 -9.93
C GLU A 67 4.78 9.78 -8.91
N GLU A 68 3.61 10.38 -9.11
CA GLU A 68 3.00 11.33 -8.17
C GLU A 68 2.77 10.68 -6.80
N GLY A 69 2.19 9.47 -6.79
CA GLY A 69 1.94 8.73 -5.58
C GLY A 69 3.22 8.37 -4.83
N LEU A 70 4.26 7.93 -5.52
CA LEU A 70 5.55 7.61 -4.91
C LEU A 70 6.18 8.86 -4.29
N LYS A 71 6.16 9.99 -4.99
CA LYS A 71 6.67 11.27 -4.47
C LYS A 71 5.92 11.70 -3.21
N GLU A 72 4.60 11.63 -3.22
CA GLU A 72 3.78 12.01 -2.08
C GLU A 72 3.99 11.08 -0.88
N VAL A 73 3.81 9.77 -1.06
CA VAL A 73 3.92 8.76 0.01
C VAL A 73 5.34 8.71 0.58
N SER A 74 6.38 8.95 -0.22
CA SER A 74 7.77 9.02 0.26
C SER A 74 8.03 10.17 1.24
N SER A 75 7.19 11.21 1.22
CA SER A 75 7.27 12.35 2.14
C SER A 75 6.51 12.14 3.45
N TRP A 76 5.69 11.09 3.52
CA TRP A 76 4.91 10.79 4.71
C TRP A 76 5.80 10.33 5.86
N ARG A 77 5.32 10.56 7.08
CA ARG A 77 6.03 10.10 8.27
C ARG A 77 6.16 8.58 8.26
N PHE A 78 7.34 8.10 8.65
CA PHE A 78 7.68 6.68 8.61
C PHE A 78 6.74 5.80 9.46
N ASP A 79 6.28 6.30 10.60
CA ASP A 79 5.34 5.60 11.48
C ASP A 79 3.96 5.42 10.83
N VAL A 80 3.46 6.47 10.17
CA VAL A 80 2.21 6.42 9.40
C VAL A 80 2.36 5.46 8.22
N MET A 81 3.43 5.61 7.43
CA MET A 81 3.70 4.75 6.28
C MET A 81 3.77 3.27 6.68
N ASN A 82 4.49 2.93 7.76
CA ASN A 82 4.58 1.55 8.24
C ASN A 82 3.23 0.96 8.66
N LYS A 83 2.37 1.75 9.32
CA LYS A 83 1.01 1.29 9.67
C LYS A 83 0.21 0.97 8.41
N ILE A 84 0.31 1.80 7.38
CA ILE A 84 -0.36 1.61 6.09
C ILE A 84 0.20 0.38 5.37
N ALA A 85 1.52 0.28 5.25
CA ALA A 85 2.20 -0.84 4.62
C ALA A 85 1.83 -2.18 5.27
N ALA A 86 1.78 -2.24 6.60
CA ALA A 86 1.35 -3.43 7.33
C ALA A 86 -0.09 -3.84 6.96
N LYS A 87 -0.99 -2.86 6.81
CA LYS A 87 -2.37 -3.11 6.38
C LYS A 87 -2.47 -3.54 4.92
N VAL A 88 -1.65 -2.99 4.05
CA VAL A 88 -1.54 -3.44 2.66
C VAL A 88 -1.09 -4.90 2.57
N VAL A 89 -0.09 -5.30 3.37
CA VAL A 89 0.36 -6.70 3.49
C VAL A 89 -0.77 -7.60 3.99
N GLU A 90 -1.47 -7.20 5.04
CA GLU A 90 -2.60 -7.94 5.64
C GLU A 90 -3.74 -8.15 4.63
N ILE A 91 -4.20 -7.07 3.98
CA ILE A 91 -5.31 -7.10 3.03
C ILE A 91 -4.98 -7.98 1.82
N ASN A 92 -3.77 -7.84 1.29
CA ASN A 92 -3.34 -8.55 0.08
C ASN A 92 -2.75 -9.93 0.37
N ARG A 93 -2.70 -10.35 1.65
CA ARG A 93 -2.08 -11.60 2.11
C ARG A 93 -0.67 -11.78 1.55
N LEU A 94 0.07 -10.68 1.44
CA LEU A 94 1.47 -10.73 1.06
C LEU A 94 2.21 -11.43 2.19
N GLU A 95 3.20 -12.27 1.86
CA GLU A 95 4.06 -12.81 2.91
C GLU A 95 4.71 -11.63 3.63
N PRO A 96 4.58 -11.54 4.97
CA PRO A 96 5.10 -10.40 5.71
C PRO A 96 6.62 -10.42 5.58
N VAL A 97 7.16 -9.58 4.72
CA VAL A 97 8.60 -9.39 4.67
C VAL A 97 8.95 -8.36 5.74
N PRO A 98 9.68 -8.73 6.79
CA PRO A 98 10.04 -7.78 7.82
C PRO A 98 10.86 -6.64 7.19
N LEU A 99 10.31 -5.42 7.21
CA LEU A 99 11.02 -4.17 6.84
C LEU A 99 12.32 -3.97 7.67
N ASN A 100 12.43 -4.76 8.76
CA ASN A 100 13.51 -4.96 9.71
C ASN A 100 14.69 -5.87 9.32
N THR A 101 15.17 -5.96 8.07
CA THR A 101 16.47 -6.64 7.82
C THR A 101 17.51 -5.62 7.39
N THR A 102 17.87 -4.76 8.33
CA THR A 102 19.27 -4.34 8.42
C THR A 102 20.07 -5.64 8.48
N ASN A 103 20.91 -5.92 7.49
CA ASN A 103 21.94 -6.96 7.62
C ASN A 103 22.91 -6.53 8.73
N PRO A 104 23.08 -7.29 9.80
CA PRO A 104 24.40 -7.53 10.35
C PRO A 104 24.91 -8.88 9.79
N ASP A 105 26.16 -8.82 9.33
CA ASP A 105 27.01 -9.88 8.74
C ASP A 105 26.82 -10.20 7.25
#